data_AF-A0A182YKW3-F1
#
_entry.id   AF-A0A182YKW3-F1
#
_cell.length_a   1.000
_cell.length_b   1.000
_cell.length_c   1.000
_cell.angle_alpha   90.00
_cell.angle_beta   90.00
_cell.angle_gamma   90.00
#
_symmetry.space_group_name_H-M   'P 1'
#
loop_
_entity.id
_entity.type
_entity.pdbx_description
1 polymer ?
#
loop_
_entity_poly.entity_id
_entity_poly.type
_entity_poly.pdbx_seq_one_letter_code
_entity_poly.pdbx_strand_id
1 'polypeptide(L)'
;MIAFTLLTLALVLVVSPSTANTSHSNSFDAIKGCLQFDEVPGYNDTPVYFPTNSFRNVGRTSNSRYFRIGIVGANDGHIRFGRSAFPYDESVVELVLSGWGNTQSVARRQLRRRNQSFTNVLLKEASTPRLLHRSRPLVFRLEVFDNGRVQLTKDGERRPFFEYSDSQNAIPPDYMAFVKWDVDLIYFYDCPLNDDGAGAVGEESVLLRCSLA
;
A
#
# COMPACT_ATOMS: atom_id res chain seq x y z
N MET A 1 -36.13 -79.61 3.41
CA MET A 1 -36.51 -78.19 3.20
C MET A 1 -35.54 -77.33 4.00
N ILE A 2 -34.58 -76.70 3.33
CA ILE A 2 -33.55 -75.86 3.95
C ILE A 2 -33.94 -74.40 3.69
N ALA A 3 -34.19 -73.64 4.74
CA ALA A 3 -34.53 -72.23 4.66
C ALA A 3 -33.25 -71.39 4.61
N PHE A 4 -33.03 -70.67 3.51
CA PHE A 4 -31.98 -69.67 3.37
C PHE A 4 -32.48 -68.35 3.95
N THR A 5 -31.91 -67.92 5.08
CA THR A 5 -32.08 -66.56 5.61
C THR A 5 -31.09 -65.62 4.94
N LEU A 6 -31.59 -64.69 4.12
CA LEU A 6 -30.84 -63.59 3.51
C LEU A 6 -30.62 -62.49 4.56
N LEU A 7 -29.34 -62.20 4.86
CA LEU A 7 -28.94 -61.07 5.69
C LEU A 7 -28.63 -59.87 4.76
N THR A 8 -29.45 -58.83 4.81
CA THR A 8 -29.23 -57.58 4.07
C THR A 8 -28.40 -56.62 4.93
N LEU A 9 -27.19 -56.31 4.47
CA LEU A 9 -26.29 -55.36 5.14
C LEU A 9 -26.64 -53.93 4.67
N ALA A 10 -27.31 -53.15 5.52
CA ALA A 10 -27.62 -51.76 5.22
C ALA A 10 -26.39 -50.88 5.49
N LEU A 11 -25.74 -50.39 4.43
CA LEU A 11 -24.62 -49.46 4.51
C LEU A 11 -25.18 -48.04 4.75
N VAL A 12 -25.12 -47.55 5.98
CA VAL A 12 -25.51 -46.16 6.31
C VAL A 12 -24.34 -45.23 5.93
N LEU A 13 -24.46 -44.56 4.79
CA LEU A 13 -23.56 -43.48 4.38
C LEU A 13 -23.85 -42.24 5.25
N VAL A 14 -23.00 -42.00 6.26
CA VAL A 14 -22.99 -40.75 7.02
C VAL A 14 -22.38 -39.67 6.15
N VAL A 15 -23.20 -38.99 5.36
CA VAL A 15 -22.81 -37.78 4.63
C VAL A 15 -22.71 -36.65 5.65
N SER A 16 -21.51 -36.36 6.13
CA SER A 16 -21.27 -35.16 6.93
C SER A 16 -21.45 -33.93 6.02
N PRO A 17 -22.38 -33.00 6.33
CA PRO A 17 -22.49 -31.77 5.56
C PRO A 17 -21.25 -30.93 5.85
N SER A 18 -20.31 -30.98 4.90
CA SER A 18 -19.15 -30.09 4.88
C SER A 18 -19.69 -28.68 4.61
N THR A 19 -19.99 -27.91 5.65
CA THR A 19 -20.19 -26.46 5.51
C THR A 19 -18.82 -25.83 5.29
N ALA A 20 -18.35 -25.93 4.04
CA ALA A 20 -17.25 -25.10 3.58
C ALA A 20 -17.77 -23.65 3.55
N ASN A 21 -17.64 -22.96 4.68
CA ASN A 21 -17.73 -21.50 4.71
C ASN A 21 -16.50 -20.98 3.94
N THR A 22 -16.62 -20.90 2.62
CA THR A 22 -15.72 -20.09 1.80
C THR A 22 -15.97 -18.63 2.18
N SER A 23 -15.28 -18.17 3.21
CA SER A 23 -15.25 -16.75 3.54
C SER A 23 -14.66 -15.99 2.35
N HIS A 24 -15.52 -15.40 1.52
CA HIS A 24 -15.10 -14.55 0.44
C HIS A 24 -14.56 -13.25 1.05
N SER A 25 -13.23 -13.20 1.23
CA SER A 25 -12.55 -12.02 1.76
C SER A 25 -12.75 -10.84 0.81
N ASN A 26 -13.30 -9.73 1.31
CA ASN A 26 -13.46 -8.52 0.53
C ASN A 26 -12.13 -7.77 0.49
N SER A 27 -11.52 -7.62 -0.69
CA SER A 27 -10.25 -6.91 -0.84
C SER A 27 -10.31 -5.45 -0.38
N PHE A 28 -11.48 -4.84 -0.32
CA PHE A 28 -11.66 -3.49 0.20
C PHE A 28 -11.62 -3.41 1.73
N ASP A 29 -11.68 -4.52 2.45
CA ASP A 29 -11.45 -4.49 3.91
C ASP A 29 -10.04 -4.01 4.24
N ALA A 30 -9.08 -4.18 3.31
CA ALA A 30 -7.70 -3.71 3.47
C ALA A 30 -7.60 -2.18 3.57
N ILE A 31 -8.51 -1.41 2.98
CA ILE A 31 -8.50 0.06 3.03
C ILE A 31 -9.41 0.64 4.13
N LYS A 32 -9.94 -0.21 5.01
CA LYS A 32 -10.83 0.23 6.09
C LYS A 32 -10.12 1.24 6.99
N GLY A 33 -10.76 2.39 7.18
CA GLY A 33 -10.26 3.48 8.03
C GLY A 33 -9.27 4.43 7.35
N CYS A 34 -8.92 4.20 6.07
CA CYS A 34 -8.16 5.18 5.29
C CYS A 34 -9.01 6.42 4.95
N LEU A 35 -8.34 7.54 4.75
CA LEU A 35 -8.92 8.68 4.03
C LEU A 35 -8.98 8.35 2.53
N GLN A 36 -10.04 8.79 1.85
CA GLN A 36 -10.22 8.60 0.41
C GLN A 36 -9.96 9.91 -0.34
N PHE A 37 -9.33 9.82 -1.50
CA PHE A 37 -9.15 10.91 -2.45
C PHE A 37 -9.44 10.40 -3.87
N ASP A 38 -10.60 10.80 -4.41
CA ASP A 38 -11.17 10.36 -5.69
C ASP A 38 -11.27 11.50 -6.72
N GLU A 39 -11.27 12.76 -6.29
CA GLU A 39 -11.11 13.94 -7.16
C GLU A 39 -9.63 14.15 -7.56
N VAL A 40 -9.02 13.12 -8.15
CA VAL A 40 -7.59 13.12 -8.49
C VAL A 40 -7.30 14.05 -9.67
N PRO A 41 -6.44 15.08 -9.49
CA PRO A 41 -6.07 16.00 -10.57
C PRO A 41 -5.21 15.32 -11.64
N GLY A 42 -5.33 15.80 -12.88
CA GLY A 42 -4.52 15.34 -14.00
C GLY A 42 -3.03 15.67 -13.84
N TYR A 43 -2.19 15.03 -14.63
CA TYR A 43 -0.73 15.07 -14.46
C TYR A 43 -0.12 16.48 -14.50
N ASN A 44 -0.75 17.37 -15.29
CA ASN A 44 -0.35 18.75 -15.49
C ASN A 44 -1.20 19.76 -14.71
N ASP A 45 -2.25 19.31 -14.03
CA ASP A 45 -3.05 20.18 -13.17
C ASP A 45 -2.25 20.56 -11.92
N THR A 46 -2.77 21.54 -11.15
CA THR A 46 -2.16 21.91 -9.87
C THR A 46 -2.59 20.91 -8.80
N PRO A 47 -1.70 20.03 -8.30
CA PRO A 47 -2.09 19.06 -7.30
C PRO A 47 -2.21 19.70 -5.91
N VAL A 48 -3.03 19.10 -5.06
CA VAL A 48 -3.06 19.41 -3.63
C VAL A 48 -1.96 18.59 -2.94
N TYR A 49 -1.01 19.30 -2.33
CA TYR A 49 0.03 18.70 -1.50
C TYR A 49 -0.41 18.69 -0.03
N PHE A 50 -0.79 17.51 0.46
CA PHE A 50 -1.20 17.30 1.84
C PHE A 50 0.01 17.28 2.77
N PRO A 51 0.00 18.06 3.88
CA PRO A 51 1.08 18.03 4.85
C PRO A 51 1.07 16.69 5.61
N THR A 52 2.14 15.91 5.51
CA THR A 52 2.17 14.56 6.10
C THR A 52 2.28 14.58 7.62
N ASN A 53 2.60 15.73 8.22
CA ASN A 53 2.53 15.91 9.67
C ASN A 53 1.09 15.99 10.21
N SER A 54 0.09 16.19 9.34
CA SER A 54 -1.33 16.20 9.71
C SER A 54 -1.97 14.80 9.68
N PHE A 55 -1.27 13.82 9.09
CA PHE A 55 -1.71 12.43 9.01
C PHE A 55 -1.65 11.77 10.39
N ARG A 56 -2.69 10.99 10.72
CA ARG A 56 -2.83 10.29 12.00
C ARG A 56 -2.03 9.00 12.04
N ASN A 57 -1.86 8.34 10.90
CA ASN A 57 -1.29 7.01 10.75
C ASN A 57 0.05 7.06 10.02
N VAL A 58 1.02 7.76 10.61
CA VAL A 58 2.40 7.86 10.09
C VAL A 58 3.33 7.02 10.94
N GLY A 59 3.90 6.01 10.30
CA GLY A 59 4.94 5.18 10.88
C GLY A 59 6.27 5.90 10.92
N ARG A 60 7.03 5.72 12.00
CA ARG A 60 8.35 6.32 12.18
C ARG A 60 9.32 5.30 12.73
N THR A 61 10.51 5.25 12.15
CA THR A 61 11.67 4.56 12.73
C THR A 61 12.70 5.61 13.15
N SER A 62 13.89 5.18 13.59
CA SER A 62 15.00 6.10 13.86
C SER A 62 15.50 6.84 12.62
N ASN A 63 15.22 6.35 11.41
CA ASN A 63 15.79 6.88 10.17
C ASN A 63 14.85 6.83 8.97
N SER A 64 13.54 6.65 9.19
CA SER A 64 12.55 6.59 8.12
C SER A 64 11.17 7.03 8.59
N ARG A 65 10.37 7.48 7.62
CA ARG A 65 8.92 7.64 7.74
C ARG A 65 8.26 6.69 6.77
N TYR A 66 7.19 6.04 7.21
CA TYR A 66 6.42 5.17 6.35
C TYR A 66 4.92 5.45 6.41
N PHE A 67 4.29 5.24 5.26
CA PHE A 67 2.89 5.52 4.99
C PHE A 67 2.27 4.29 4.38
N ARG A 68 1.08 3.94 4.84
CA ARG A 68 0.28 2.90 4.20
C ARG A 68 -0.69 3.56 3.23
N ILE A 69 -0.63 3.15 1.97
CA ILE A 69 -1.34 3.77 0.84
C ILE A 69 -2.07 2.68 0.06
N GLY A 70 -3.31 2.95 -0.34
CA GLY A 70 -4.10 2.15 -1.26
C GLY A 70 -4.32 2.87 -2.60
N ILE A 71 -4.33 2.14 -3.70
CA ILE A 71 -4.69 2.67 -5.02
C ILE A 71 -5.63 1.70 -5.72
N VAL A 72 -6.76 2.21 -6.23
CA VAL A 72 -7.66 1.50 -7.13
C VAL A 72 -7.64 2.19 -8.48
N GLY A 73 -7.44 1.42 -9.55
CA GLY A 73 -7.26 1.97 -10.88
C GLY A 73 -6.67 1.01 -11.89
N ALA A 74 -6.69 1.37 -13.17
CA ALA A 74 -6.20 0.50 -14.24
C ALA A 74 -4.66 0.53 -14.38
N ASN A 75 -4.06 1.72 -14.27
CA ASN A 75 -2.66 2.02 -14.55
C ASN A 75 -2.33 3.45 -14.06
N ASP A 76 -1.07 3.84 -14.15
CA ASP A 76 -0.58 5.22 -13.98
C ASP A 76 -0.99 5.90 -12.66
N GLY A 77 -0.78 5.20 -11.55
CA GLY A 77 -0.87 5.78 -10.21
C GLY A 77 0.36 6.64 -9.92
N HIS A 78 0.22 7.96 -9.93
CA HIS A 78 1.29 8.89 -9.59
C HIS A 78 1.19 9.40 -8.16
N ILE A 79 2.26 9.19 -7.40
CA ILE A 79 2.46 9.80 -6.07
C ILE A 79 3.62 10.77 -6.18
N ARG A 80 3.44 12.00 -5.69
CA ARG A 80 4.52 12.99 -5.57
C ARG A 80 4.73 13.33 -4.11
N PHE A 81 5.97 13.50 -3.68
CA PHE A 81 6.26 14.03 -2.34
C PHE A 81 7.46 14.97 -2.32
N GLY A 82 7.44 15.92 -1.39
CA GLY A 82 8.43 17.00 -1.31
C GLY A 82 8.40 17.76 0.01
N ARG A 83 9.14 18.88 0.04
CA ARG A 83 9.36 19.72 1.21
C ARG A 83 8.26 20.76 1.45
N SER A 84 7.50 21.12 0.42
CA SER A 84 6.60 22.27 0.45
C SER A 84 5.24 21.94 -0.16
N ALA A 85 4.21 22.69 0.25
CA ALA A 85 2.87 22.62 -0.32
C ALA A 85 2.79 23.14 -1.76
N PHE A 86 3.77 23.93 -2.18
CA PHE A 86 3.83 24.58 -3.49
C PHE A 86 5.24 24.44 -4.08
N PRO A 87 5.66 23.24 -4.51
CA PRO A 87 7.05 22.97 -4.89
C PRO A 87 7.37 23.45 -6.30
N TYR A 88 7.02 24.70 -6.62
CA TYR A 88 7.42 25.35 -7.86
C TYR A 88 8.90 25.72 -7.78
N ASP A 89 9.65 25.36 -8.81
CA ASP A 89 11.10 25.54 -8.89
C ASP A 89 11.86 24.78 -7.79
N GLU A 90 11.20 23.80 -7.17
CA GLU A 90 11.76 22.83 -6.23
C GLU A 90 11.62 21.40 -6.77
N SER A 91 12.58 20.54 -6.43
CA SER A 91 12.49 19.12 -6.80
C SER A 91 11.58 18.35 -5.85
N VAL A 92 10.70 17.53 -6.43
CA VAL A 92 9.92 16.50 -5.76
C VAL A 92 10.35 15.12 -6.23
N VAL A 93 10.03 14.10 -5.45
CA VAL A 93 10.03 12.73 -5.95
C VAL A 93 8.69 12.49 -6.64
N GLU A 94 8.72 11.91 -7.83
CA GLU A 94 7.55 11.33 -8.52
C GLU A 94 7.72 9.82 -8.59
N LEU A 95 6.77 9.09 -8.02
CA LEU A 95 6.60 7.66 -8.19
C LEU A 95 5.47 7.43 -9.18
N VAL A 96 5.73 6.66 -10.23
CA VAL A 96 4.75 6.20 -11.21
C VAL A 96 4.55 4.71 -10.98
N LEU A 97 3.34 4.30 -10.63
CA LEU A 97 2.98 2.92 -10.39
C LEU A 97 2.12 2.41 -11.53
N SER A 98 2.45 1.22 -12.05
CA SER A 98 1.72 0.61 -13.16
C SER A 98 1.64 1.50 -14.40
N GLY A 99 2.71 2.19 -14.74
CA GLY A 99 2.81 2.93 -15.98
C GLY A 99 2.90 2.03 -17.21
N TRP A 100 2.84 2.66 -18.39
CA TRP A 100 2.89 1.99 -19.71
C TRP A 100 1.86 0.86 -19.80
N GLY A 101 0.60 1.16 -19.47
CA GLY A 101 -0.48 0.18 -19.51
C GLY A 101 -0.30 -0.92 -18.47
N ASN A 102 0.09 -0.57 -17.24
CA ASN A 102 0.23 -1.49 -16.12
C ASN A 102 1.35 -2.53 -16.30
N THR A 103 2.49 -2.10 -16.83
CA THR A 103 3.66 -2.97 -17.08
C THR A 103 4.86 -2.61 -16.23
N GLN A 104 5.00 -1.36 -15.80
CA GLN A 104 6.23 -0.87 -15.17
C GLN A 104 5.95 0.11 -14.03
N SER A 105 6.93 0.31 -13.15
CA SER A 105 6.95 1.38 -12.16
C SER A 105 8.25 2.16 -12.28
N VAL A 106 8.17 3.47 -12.04
CA VAL A 106 9.29 4.41 -12.23
C VAL A 106 9.38 5.38 -11.07
N ALA A 107 10.60 5.68 -10.63
CA ALA A 107 10.89 6.80 -9.75
C ALA A 107 11.66 7.87 -10.53
N ARG A 108 11.24 9.11 -10.35
CA ARG A 108 11.87 10.30 -10.94
C ARG A 108 12.09 11.35 -9.87
N ARG A 109 13.16 12.12 -10.01
CA ARG A 109 13.25 13.44 -9.40
C ARG A 109 12.70 14.44 -10.41
N GLN A 110 11.60 15.09 -10.06
CA GLN A 110 10.88 16.01 -10.94
C GLN A 110 11.02 17.44 -10.41
N LEU A 111 11.38 18.36 -11.29
CA LEU A 111 11.31 19.79 -11.06
C LEU A 111 10.18 20.35 -11.92
N ARG A 112 9.20 21.03 -11.32
CA ARG A 112 8.13 21.73 -12.06
C ARG A 112 8.24 23.23 -11.86
N ARG A 113 8.05 24.00 -12.93
CA ARG A 113 7.99 25.47 -12.89
C ARG A 113 6.54 25.94 -12.77
N ARG A 114 6.35 27.22 -12.46
CA ARG A 114 5.02 27.86 -12.35
C ARG A 114 4.18 27.75 -13.64
N ASN A 115 4.83 27.71 -14.80
CA ASN A 115 4.16 27.51 -16.10
C ASN A 115 3.87 26.03 -16.41
N GLN A 116 3.90 25.15 -15.40
CA GLN A 116 3.68 23.69 -15.49
C GLN A 116 4.71 22.90 -16.30
N SER A 117 5.69 23.56 -16.94
CA SER A 117 6.83 22.86 -17.56
C SER A 117 7.62 22.08 -16.51
N PHE A 118 8.13 20.91 -16.90
CA PHE A 118 8.83 20.04 -15.97
C PHE A 118 10.06 19.39 -16.59
N THR A 119 11.02 19.02 -15.74
CA THR A 119 12.16 18.19 -16.10
C THR A 119 12.21 16.99 -15.16
N ASN A 120 12.47 15.81 -15.71
CA ASN A 120 12.56 14.57 -14.95
C ASN A 120 13.98 14.01 -15.03
N VAL A 121 14.54 13.67 -13.88
CA VAL A 121 15.73 12.82 -13.77
C VAL A 121 15.24 11.42 -13.41
N LEU A 122 15.52 10.43 -14.25
CA LEU A 122 15.18 9.04 -13.98
C LEU A 122 16.05 8.51 -12.84
N LEU A 123 15.42 8.00 -11.78
CA LEU A 123 16.11 7.38 -10.64
C LEU A 123 16.07 5.86 -10.72
N LYS A 124 14.90 5.32 -11.12
CA LYS A 124 14.71 3.88 -11.28
C LYS A 124 13.55 3.59 -12.23
N GLU A 125 13.69 2.51 -12.97
CA GLU A 125 12.63 1.85 -13.72
C GLU A 125 12.66 0.36 -13.37
N ALA A 126 11.49 -0.26 -13.23
CA ALA A 126 11.35 -1.69 -12.97
C ALA A 126 10.08 -2.25 -13.62
N SER A 127 10.16 -3.50 -14.06
CA SER A 127 8.99 -4.24 -14.57
C SER A 127 8.09 -4.64 -13.40
N THR A 128 6.84 -4.17 -13.43
CA THR A 128 5.81 -4.43 -12.42
C THR A 128 4.46 -4.71 -13.09
N PRO A 129 4.34 -5.82 -13.85
CA PRO A 129 3.16 -6.09 -14.64
C PRO A 129 1.94 -6.40 -13.77
N ARG A 130 0.79 -5.85 -14.15
CA ARG A 130 -0.52 -6.11 -13.53
C ARG A 130 -0.53 -5.78 -12.02
N LEU A 131 0.17 -4.70 -11.65
CA LEU A 131 0.30 -4.27 -10.27
C LEU A 131 -0.97 -3.54 -9.77
N LEU A 132 -1.57 -2.64 -10.56
CA LEU A 132 -2.86 -1.99 -10.25
C LEU A 132 -4.06 -2.77 -10.82
N HIS A 133 -5.24 -2.58 -10.23
CA HIS A 133 -6.48 -3.23 -10.65
C HIS A 133 -7.70 -2.32 -10.46
N ARG A 134 -8.65 -2.38 -11.41
CA ARG A 134 -9.87 -1.53 -11.40
C ARG A 134 -10.85 -1.85 -10.26
N SER A 135 -10.82 -3.08 -9.76
CA SER A 135 -11.77 -3.57 -8.75
C SER A 135 -11.11 -4.13 -7.48
N ARG A 136 -9.80 -3.94 -7.31
CA ARG A 136 -9.08 -4.40 -6.11
C ARG A 136 -8.02 -3.37 -5.74
N PRO A 137 -7.98 -2.88 -4.49
CA PRO A 137 -6.95 -1.95 -4.08
C PRO A 137 -5.59 -2.64 -4.06
N LEU A 138 -4.59 -2.02 -4.68
CA LEU A 138 -3.19 -2.27 -4.31
C LEU A 138 -2.94 -1.53 -3.01
N VAL A 139 -2.71 -2.24 -1.92
CA VAL A 139 -2.30 -1.64 -0.64
C VAL A 139 -0.83 -1.95 -0.37
N PHE A 140 -0.08 -0.92 -0.02
CA PHE A 140 1.36 -1.02 0.18
C PHE A 140 1.87 0.01 1.19
N ARG A 141 3.01 -0.33 1.81
CA ARG A 141 3.83 0.58 2.58
C ARG A 141 4.80 1.32 1.66
N LEU A 142 4.70 2.65 1.63
CA LEU A 142 5.73 3.57 1.13
C LEU A 142 6.61 3.95 2.31
N GLU A 143 7.87 3.53 2.29
CA GLU A 143 8.87 3.89 3.31
C GLU A 143 9.96 4.76 2.69
N VAL A 144 10.18 5.93 3.29
CA VAL A 144 11.17 6.92 2.87
C VAL A 144 12.21 7.07 3.98
N PHE A 145 13.44 6.69 3.67
CA PHE A 145 14.57 6.77 4.58
C PHE A 145 15.28 8.11 4.47
N ASP A 146 15.82 8.59 5.58
CA ASP A 146 16.51 9.89 5.66
C ASP A 146 17.77 9.95 4.79
N ASN A 147 18.31 8.79 4.40
CA ASN A 147 19.46 8.65 3.51
C ASN A 147 19.10 8.69 2.01
N GLY A 148 17.84 8.99 1.66
CA GLY A 148 17.37 9.08 0.27
C GLY A 148 16.97 7.75 -0.37
N ARG A 149 16.96 6.64 0.39
CA ARG A 149 16.35 5.38 -0.05
C ARG A 149 14.83 5.43 0.08
N VAL A 150 14.13 4.84 -0.88
CA VAL A 150 12.67 4.67 -0.84
C VAL A 150 12.30 3.25 -1.23
N GLN A 151 11.37 2.65 -0.48
CA GLN A 151 10.89 1.30 -0.67
C GLN A 151 9.37 1.25 -0.73
N LEU A 152 8.84 0.46 -1.66
CA LEU A 152 7.42 0.13 -1.77
C LEU A 152 7.23 -1.36 -1.53
N THR A 153 6.51 -1.71 -0.47
CA THR A 153 6.27 -3.10 -0.06
C THR A 153 4.78 -3.34 0.03
N LYS A 154 4.25 -4.33 -0.70
CA LYS A 154 2.82 -4.68 -0.61
C LYS A 154 2.47 -5.15 0.80
N ASP A 155 1.24 -4.88 1.20
CA ASP A 155 0.72 -5.39 2.46
C ASP A 155 0.83 -6.91 2.54
N GLY A 156 1.34 -7.40 3.67
CA GLY A 156 1.59 -8.83 3.91
C GLY A 156 2.84 -9.39 3.22
N GLU A 157 3.51 -8.63 2.36
CA GLU A 157 4.78 -9.03 1.76
C GLU A 157 5.97 -8.53 2.59
N ARG A 158 7.08 -9.29 2.58
CA ARG A 158 8.32 -8.92 3.30
C ARG A 158 9.34 -8.20 2.44
N ARG A 159 9.23 -8.31 1.13
CA ARG A 159 10.20 -7.77 0.17
C ARG A 159 9.57 -6.63 -0.60
N PRO A 160 10.28 -5.53 -0.85
CA PRO A 160 9.77 -4.47 -1.68
C PRO A 160 9.60 -4.96 -3.10
N PHE A 161 8.48 -4.60 -3.73
CA PHE A 161 8.31 -4.81 -5.17
C PHE A 161 9.01 -3.71 -5.99
N PHE A 162 9.35 -2.59 -5.34
CA PHE A 162 10.02 -1.46 -5.96
C PHE A 162 10.91 -0.73 -4.92
N GLU A 163 12.14 -0.42 -5.30
CA GLU A 163 13.11 0.28 -4.45
C GLU A 163 14.08 1.12 -5.31
N TYR A 164 14.46 2.29 -4.81
CA TYR A 164 15.55 3.09 -5.34
C TYR A 164 16.26 3.87 -4.23
N SER A 165 17.40 4.49 -4.58
CA SER A 165 18.12 5.41 -3.69
C SER A 165 18.64 6.63 -4.46
N ASP A 166 18.51 7.81 -3.86
CA ASP A 166 19.02 9.10 -4.35
C ASP A 166 19.66 9.89 -3.19
N SER A 167 20.72 9.31 -2.62
CA SER A 167 21.31 9.81 -1.37
C SER A 167 21.89 11.24 -1.46
N GLN A 168 22.33 11.66 -2.64
CA GLN A 168 22.85 13.01 -2.87
C GLN A 168 21.74 14.08 -2.90
N ASN A 169 20.49 13.67 -3.16
CA ASN A 169 19.36 14.57 -3.31
C ASN A 169 18.17 14.04 -2.49
N ALA A 170 18.42 13.55 -1.28
CA ALA A 170 17.37 13.05 -0.40
C ALA A 170 16.28 14.13 -0.22
N ILE A 171 15.04 13.77 -0.55
CA ILE A 171 13.88 14.64 -0.41
C ILE A 171 12.97 14.04 0.66
N PRO A 172 12.70 14.76 1.76
CA PRO A 172 11.79 14.27 2.79
C PRO A 172 10.34 14.29 2.31
N PRO A 173 9.49 13.35 2.78
CA PRO A 173 8.07 13.32 2.44
C PRO A 173 7.26 14.23 3.38
N ASP A 174 7.59 15.52 3.45
CA ASP A 174 6.90 16.46 4.35
C ASP A 174 5.50 16.83 3.81
N TYR A 175 5.37 16.80 2.49
CA TYR A 175 4.11 16.95 1.77
C TYR A 175 3.96 15.84 0.73
N MET A 176 2.73 15.38 0.52
CA MET A 176 2.41 14.32 -0.46
C MET A 176 1.22 14.72 -1.31
N ALA A 177 1.28 14.40 -2.59
CA ALA A 177 0.23 14.66 -3.56
C ALA A 177 -0.03 13.40 -4.40
N PHE A 178 -1.25 13.32 -4.92
CA PHE A 178 -1.72 12.24 -5.78
C PHE A 178 -2.18 12.84 -7.11
N VAL A 179 -1.74 12.28 -8.23
CA VAL A 179 -2.18 12.71 -9.57
C VAL A 179 -2.48 11.50 -10.45
N LYS A 180 -3.17 11.74 -11.57
CA LYS A 180 -3.45 10.73 -12.60
C LYS A 180 -2.89 11.14 -13.95
N TRP A 181 -2.55 10.16 -14.79
CA TRP A 181 -2.18 10.44 -16.18
C TRP A 181 -3.43 10.62 -17.05
N ASP A 182 -4.12 9.53 -17.36
CA ASP A 182 -5.24 9.49 -18.31
C ASP A 182 -6.42 8.60 -17.84
N VAL A 183 -6.30 7.92 -16.70
CA VAL A 183 -7.32 7.03 -16.14
C VAL A 183 -7.77 7.47 -14.76
N ASP A 184 -9.04 7.24 -14.44
CA ASP A 184 -9.57 7.51 -13.11
C ASP A 184 -8.95 6.59 -12.06
N LEU A 185 -8.59 7.20 -10.94
CA LEU A 185 -7.94 6.58 -9.81
C LEU A 185 -8.64 6.98 -8.53
N ILE A 186 -8.63 6.09 -7.55
CA ILE A 186 -8.96 6.41 -6.17
C ILE A 186 -7.75 6.10 -5.32
N TYR A 187 -7.28 7.10 -4.57
CA TYR A 187 -6.23 6.94 -3.58
C TYR A 187 -6.84 6.80 -2.20
N PHE A 188 -6.26 5.89 -1.42
CA PHE A 188 -6.52 5.73 0.00
C PHE A 188 -5.23 6.07 0.73
N TYR A 189 -5.28 7.06 1.62
CA TYR A 189 -4.10 7.58 2.30
C TYR A 189 -4.41 7.77 3.78
N ASP A 190 -3.36 8.05 4.57
CA ASP A 190 -3.46 8.10 6.02
C ASP A 190 -4.15 6.84 6.59
N CYS A 191 -3.84 5.69 6.01
CA CYS A 191 -4.44 4.41 6.37
C CYS A 191 -3.92 3.90 7.71
N PRO A 192 -4.77 3.29 8.57
CA PRO A 192 -4.31 2.59 9.77
C PRO A 192 -3.17 1.65 9.42
N LEU A 193 -2.06 1.77 10.15
CA LEU A 193 -0.89 0.93 9.96
C LEU A 193 -1.26 -0.49 10.38
N ASN A 194 -0.76 -1.49 9.65
CA ASN A 194 -0.81 -2.85 10.17
C ASN A 194 0.12 -2.89 11.38
N ASP A 195 -0.31 -3.48 12.49
CA ASP A 195 0.54 -3.72 13.64
C ASP A 195 1.66 -4.68 13.21
N ASP A 196 2.75 -4.14 12.69
CA ASP A 196 3.95 -4.90 12.36
C ASP A 196 4.48 -5.46 13.68
N GLY A 197 4.27 -6.76 13.89
CA GLY A 197 4.63 -7.52 15.09
C GLY A 197 6.07 -7.31 15.56
N ALA A 198 6.26 -6.28 16.37
CA ALA A 198 7.36 -6.11 17.31
C ALA A 198 6.80 -6.30 18.73
N GLY A 199 6.60 -7.56 19.13
CA GLY A 199 6.11 -7.87 20.49
C GLY A 199 5.60 -9.29 20.74
N ALA A 200 6.06 -10.31 20.02
CA ALA A 200 5.73 -11.71 20.36
C ALA A 200 6.92 -12.65 20.13
N VAL A 201 8.07 -12.33 20.73
CA VAL A 201 9.08 -13.31 21.12
C VAL A 201 9.63 -12.87 22.48
N GLY A 202 9.28 -13.62 23.53
CA GLY A 202 10.06 -13.70 24.78
C GLY A 202 9.70 -12.74 25.92
N GLU A 203 8.94 -13.27 26.88
CA GLU A 203 9.02 -13.01 28.32
C GLU A 203 8.80 -11.59 28.86
N GLU A 204 7.58 -11.32 29.34
CA GLU A 204 7.41 -11.21 30.79
C GLU A 204 6.01 -11.66 31.19
N SER A 205 5.97 -12.78 31.90
CA SER A 205 4.87 -13.22 32.73
C SER A 205 4.50 -12.11 33.71
N VAL A 206 3.47 -11.33 33.39
CA VAL A 206 2.76 -10.52 34.39
C VAL A 206 2.00 -11.49 35.29
N LEU A 207 2.72 -12.04 36.27
CA LEU A 207 2.12 -12.65 37.45
C LEU A 207 1.36 -11.54 38.18
N LEU A 208 0.06 -11.48 37.94
CA LEU A 208 -0.90 -10.82 38.81
C LEU A 208 -0.75 -11.42 40.22
N ARG A 209 0.08 -10.82 41.06
CA ARG A 209 0.04 -11.03 42.50
C ARG A 209 -1.21 -10.32 43.02
N CYS A 210 -2.30 -11.07 43.12
CA CYS A 210 -3.38 -10.72 44.03
C CYS A 210 -2.78 -10.58 45.44
N SER A 211 -2.74 -9.35 45.95
CA SER A 211 -2.57 -9.13 47.39
C SER A 211 -3.97 -9.02 47.98
N LEU A 212 -4.38 -10.07 48.69
CA LEU A 212 -5.46 -9.97 49.68
C LEU A 212 -4.86 -9.33 50.92
N ALA A 213 -5.38 -8.15 51.29
CA ALA A 213 -5.32 -7.59 52.63
C ALA A 213 -6.76 -7.39 53.09
#